data_AF-J2SDS1-F1
#
_entry.id   AF-J2SDS1-F1
#
_cell.length_a   1.000
_cell.length_b   1.000
_cell.length_c   1.000
_cell.angle_alpha   90.00
_cell.angle_beta   90.00
_cell.angle_gamma   90.00
#
_symmetry.space_group_name_H-M   'P 1'
#
loop_
_entity.id
_entity.type
_entity.pdbx_description
1 polymer ?
#
loop_
_entity_poly.entity_id
_entity_poly.type
_entity_poly.pdbx_seq_one_letter_code
_entity_poly.pdbx_strand_id
1 'polypeptide(L)'
;MKKSILLLLLAISFYSCKDEHSNLPDGLYAEIETNKGNIIVELDYKKAPVTVANFVTLAEGKNEFVTDENLKSKPFFDGLKFHRVIEDFMIQTGDPLGTGSGDTGYKFKDEITDLKFDKGGVLAMANNGPGTNSSQFFITHVETPWLDGKHTIFGHVVEKGMEVVNKVKQDDQLISIKIIRNGEAAKKFDAVKVFHDYFSEIAKEKSKYAGVQKEKVAYYASLKSKVTKTATGLEYIITEKGTGKKPATGTQIYIHYAGFLEDGTLFDTSIADVAQAFGKFDPARAEAKGYQPIPFQAGRKDGMIPGFIEGIEQLSFGDKAVLFIPSHLAYGQTGAGNVIPPNANIIFEIQLLEKP
;
A
#
# COMPACT_ATOMS: atom_id res chain seq x y z
N MET A 1 -46.56 -73.34 24.26
CA MET A 1 -45.41 -72.64 23.63
C MET A 1 -45.75 -71.16 23.50
N LYS A 2 -45.33 -70.29 24.43
CA LYS A 2 -45.46 -68.83 24.32
C LYS A 2 -44.05 -68.26 24.34
N LYS A 3 -43.57 -67.76 23.18
CA LYS A 3 -42.28 -67.06 23.06
C LYS A 3 -42.50 -65.62 23.50
N SER A 4 -41.79 -65.19 24.54
CA SER A 4 -41.71 -63.80 24.95
C SER A 4 -40.55 -63.14 24.20
N ILE A 5 -40.81 -62.07 23.46
CA ILE A 5 -39.80 -61.23 22.81
C ILE A 5 -39.68 -59.97 23.66
N LEU A 6 -38.54 -59.85 24.33
CA LEU A 6 -38.15 -58.67 25.09
C LEU A 6 -37.58 -57.64 24.10
N LEU A 7 -38.33 -56.57 23.81
CA LEU A 7 -37.86 -55.46 23.01
C LEU A 7 -37.11 -54.47 23.92
N LEU A 8 -35.79 -54.39 23.79
CA LEU A 8 -34.95 -53.41 24.47
C LEU A 8 -35.00 -52.10 23.66
N LEU A 9 -35.73 -51.10 24.16
CA LEU A 9 -35.77 -49.75 23.60
C LEU A 9 -34.49 -49.00 23.98
N LEU A 10 -33.56 -48.90 23.03
CA LEU A 10 -32.37 -48.07 23.11
C LEU A 10 -32.76 -46.62 22.82
N ALA A 11 -32.89 -45.79 23.85
CA ALA A 11 -33.12 -44.35 23.69
C ALA A 11 -31.81 -43.68 23.25
N ILE A 12 -31.69 -43.42 21.94
CA ILE A 12 -30.60 -42.62 21.37
C ILE A 12 -30.97 -41.15 21.58
N SER A 13 -30.38 -40.53 22.58
CA SER A 13 -30.45 -39.07 22.77
C SER A 13 -29.63 -38.38 21.68
N PHE A 14 -30.31 -37.85 20.67
CA PHE A 14 -29.71 -36.89 19.74
C PHE A 14 -29.43 -35.58 20.49
N TYR A 15 -28.21 -35.42 21.00
CA TYR A 15 -27.66 -34.09 21.25
C TYR A 15 -27.39 -33.47 19.87
N SER A 16 -28.40 -32.77 19.35
CA SER A 16 -28.21 -31.82 18.25
C SER A 16 -27.26 -30.73 18.76
N CYS A 17 -26.04 -30.69 18.23
CA CYS A 17 -25.19 -29.51 18.34
C CYS A 17 -25.98 -28.34 17.77
N LYS A 18 -26.52 -27.47 18.64
CA LYS A 18 -27.01 -26.17 18.22
C LYS A 18 -25.81 -25.41 17.67
N ASP A 19 -25.85 -25.11 16.37
CA ASP A 19 -24.90 -24.19 15.76
C ASP A 19 -25.04 -22.85 16.48
N GLU A 20 -24.03 -22.45 17.26
CA GLU A 20 -24.08 -21.28 18.15
C GLU A 20 -24.38 -19.97 17.41
N HIS A 21 -24.24 -19.96 16.07
CA HIS A 21 -24.46 -18.80 15.21
C HIS A 21 -25.72 -18.90 14.32
N SER A 22 -26.60 -19.88 14.56
CA SER A 22 -27.82 -20.12 13.77
C SER A 22 -28.82 -18.95 13.72
N ASN A 23 -28.63 -17.91 14.55
CA ASN A 23 -29.47 -16.71 14.59
C ASN A 23 -28.93 -15.53 13.77
N LEU A 24 -27.72 -15.62 13.19
CA LEU A 24 -27.20 -14.54 12.34
C LEU A 24 -27.98 -14.50 11.02
N PRO A 25 -28.31 -13.33 10.47
CA PRO A 25 -28.85 -13.19 9.11
C PRO A 25 -27.87 -13.70 8.03
N ASP A 26 -28.35 -13.83 6.80
CA ASP A 26 -27.48 -14.08 5.63
C ASP A 26 -26.42 -12.97 5.52
N GLY A 27 -25.14 -13.35 5.50
CA GLY A 27 -24.03 -12.42 5.57
C GLY A 27 -22.69 -13.12 5.76
N LEU A 28 -21.62 -12.34 5.64
CA LEU A 28 -20.27 -12.78 5.95
C LEU A 28 -19.86 -12.13 7.26
N TYR A 29 -19.41 -12.92 8.22
CA TYR A 29 -19.06 -12.45 9.55
C TYR A 29 -17.69 -12.96 9.98
N ALA A 30 -17.13 -12.30 10.98
CA ALA A 30 -15.98 -12.80 11.72
C ALA A 30 -16.27 -12.77 13.22
N GLU A 31 -16.03 -13.89 13.87
CA GLU A 31 -15.99 -13.98 15.33
C GLU A 31 -14.54 -13.81 15.77
N ILE A 32 -14.29 -12.70 16.47
CA ILE A 32 -13.00 -12.34 17.04
C ILE A 32 -13.03 -12.77 18.51
N GLU A 33 -12.36 -13.86 18.82
CA GLU A 33 -12.20 -14.34 20.19
C GLU A 33 -11.13 -13.51 20.89
N THR A 34 -11.45 -12.99 22.08
CA THR A 34 -10.49 -12.23 22.90
C THR A 34 -10.48 -12.76 24.32
N ASN A 35 -9.45 -12.42 25.10
CA ASN A 35 -9.44 -12.68 26.55
C ASN A 35 -10.51 -11.90 27.34
N LYS A 36 -11.34 -11.06 26.68
CA LYS A 36 -12.50 -10.35 27.27
C LYS A 36 -13.86 -10.88 26.79
N GLY A 37 -13.85 -11.90 25.93
CA GLY A 37 -15.05 -12.45 25.28
C GLY A 37 -15.02 -12.30 23.77
N ASN A 38 -16.13 -12.64 23.13
CA ASN A 38 -16.20 -12.70 21.66
C ASN A 38 -16.81 -11.41 21.10
N ILE A 39 -16.20 -10.90 20.04
CA ILE A 39 -16.74 -9.80 19.23
C ILE A 39 -17.15 -10.38 17.89
N ILE A 40 -18.42 -10.28 17.52
CA ILE A 40 -18.86 -10.67 16.18
C ILE A 40 -18.98 -9.40 15.35
N VAL A 41 -18.40 -9.41 14.15
CA VAL A 41 -18.50 -8.33 13.16
C VAL A 41 -19.11 -8.86 11.87
N GLU A 42 -20.04 -8.11 11.28
CA GLU A 42 -20.48 -8.31 9.89
C GLU A 42 -19.49 -7.62 8.96
N LEU A 43 -19.12 -8.30 7.87
CA LEU A 43 -18.14 -7.85 6.90
C LEU A 43 -18.82 -7.37 5.62
N ASP A 44 -18.53 -6.13 5.23
CA ASP A 44 -19.12 -5.43 4.08
C ASP A 44 -18.47 -5.83 2.74
N TYR A 45 -18.42 -7.14 2.44
CA TYR A 45 -17.70 -7.72 1.29
C TYR A 45 -18.19 -7.25 -0.09
N LYS A 46 -19.37 -6.63 -0.17
CA LYS A 46 -19.88 -6.01 -1.41
C LYS A 46 -19.37 -4.58 -1.60
N LYS A 47 -19.08 -3.86 -0.51
CA LYS A 47 -18.62 -2.47 -0.52
C LYS A 47 -17.09 -2.37 -0.49
N ALA A 48 -16.43 -3.25 0.27
CA ALA A 48 -14.97 -3.32 0.40
C ALA A 48 -14.44 -4.74 0.10
N PRO A 49 -14.64 -5.28 -1.12
CA PRO A 49 -14.31 -6.65 -1.46
C PRO A 49 -12.82 -7.00 -1.28
N VAL A 50 -11.89 -6.11 -1.65
CA VAL A 50 -10.45 -6.40 -1.55
C VAL A 50 -10.02 -6.43 -0.07
N THR A 51 -10.54 -5.50 0.73
CA THR A 51 -10.24 -5.41 2.16
C THR A 51 -10.82 -6.59 2.92
N VAL A 52 -12.05 -6.98 2.64
CA VAL A 52 -12.66 -8.16 3.25
C VAL A 52 -11.95 -9.43 2.80
N ALA A 53 -11.55 -9.52 1.53
CA ALA A 53 -10.76 -10.65 1.03
C ALA A 53 -9.39 -10.76 1.73
N ASN A 54 -8.69 -9.64 1.90
CA ASN A 54 -7.47 -9.55 2.70
C ASN A 54 -7.68 -10.08 4.12
N PHE A 55 -8.68 -9.55 4.83
CA PHE A 55 -8.98 -9.93 6.21
C PHE A 55 -9.33 -11.41 6.35
N VAL A 56 -10.22 -11.93 5.49
CA VAL A 56 -10.63 -13.34 5.50
C VAL A 56 -9.46 -14.27 5.20
N THR A 57 -8.65 -13.97 4.19
CA THR A 57 -7.50 -14.82 3.84
C THR A 57 -6.42 -14.81 4.91
N LEU A 58 -6.20 -13.68 5.60
CA LEU A 58 -5.29 -13.60 6.75
C LEU A 58 -5.83 -14.41 7.94
N ALA A 59 -7.11 -14.26 8.29
CA ALA A 59 -7.74 -15.01 9.38
C ALA A 59 -7.70 -16.53 9.13
N GLU A 60 -7.94 -16.98 7.89
CA GLU A 60 -7.94 -18.41 7.55
C GLU A 60 -6.55 -18.99 7.24
N GLY A 61 -5.50 -18.16 7.25
CA GLY A 61 -4.14 -18.58 6.86
C GLY A 61 -4.01 -19.00 5.41
N LYS A 62 -4.81 -18.41 4.51
CA LYS A 62 -4.81 -18.67 3.06
C LYS A 62 -4.26 -17.51 2.23
N ASN A 63 -3.69 -16.49 2.87
CA ASN A 63 -3.15 -15.34 2.17
C ASN A 63 -1.79 -15.67 1.52
N GLU A 64 -1.73 -15.64 0.19
CA GLU A 64 -0.56 -16.03 -0.58
C GLU A 64 0.57 -14.98 -0.59
N PHE A 65 0.28 -13.76 -0.15
CA PHE A 65 1.16 -12.60 -0.32
C PHE A 65 1.95 -12.24 0.94
N VAL A 66 1.67 -12.86 2.08
CA VAL A 66 2.43 -12.63 3.33
C VAL A 66 3.89 -12.98 3.10
N THR A 67 4.80 -12.03 3.38
CA THR A 67 6.23 -12.19 3.10
C THR A 67 7.02 -12.74 4.29
N ASP A 68 6.51 -12.63 5.51
CA ASP A 68 7.14 -13.26 6.67
C ASP A 68 6.85 -14.76 6.66
N GLU A 69 7.87 -15.55 6.41
CA GLU A 69 7.78 -17.02 6.37
C GLU A 69 7.31 -17.64 7.70
N ASN A 70 7.46 -16.94 8.83
CA ASN A 70 6.95 -17.43 10.12
C ASN A 70 5.43 -17.27 10.24
N LEU A 71 4.84 -16.32 9.50
CA LEU A 71 3.42 -15.97 9.54
C LEU A 71 2.63 -16.51 8.33
N LYS A 72 3.35 -16.90 7.27
CA LYS A 72 2.76 -17.44 6.04
C LYS A 72 2.01 -18.74 6.28
N SER A 73 0.90 -18.91 5.56
CA SER A 73 0.05 -20.11 5.60
C SER A 73 -0.45 -20.50 7.00
N LYS A 74 -0.62 -19.51 7.89
CA LYS A 74 -1.13 -19.67 9.25
C LYS A 74 -2.19 -18.59 9.53
N PRO A 75 -3.16 -18.85 10.43
CA PRO A 75 -4.05 -17.80 10.92
C PRO A 75 -3.24 -16.61 11.44
N PHE A 76 -3.22 -15.52 10.67
CA PHE A 76 -2.28 -14.41 10.87
C PHE A 76 -2.53 -13.66 12.18
N PHE A 77 -3.78 -13.61 12.62
CA PHE A 77 -4.22 -12.80 13.75
C PHE A 77 -4.14 -13.52 15.10
N ASP A 78 -3.96 -14.84 15.11
CA ASP A 78 -4.01 -15.65 16.32
C ASP A 78 -2.90 -15.25 17.31
N GLY A 79 -3.29 -14.95 18.55
CA GLY A 79 -2.39 -14.55 19.62
C GLY A 79 -1.86 -13.12 19.53
N LEU A 80 -2.29 -12.32 18.55
CA LEU A 80 -1.89 -10.91 18.48
C LEU A 80 -2.51 -10.10 19.62
N LYS A 81 -1.87 -8.99 19.97
CA LYS A 81 -2.35 -8.08 21.02
C LYS A 81 -3.05 -6.85 20.45
N PHE A 82 -3.99 -6.32 21.22
CA PHE A 82 -4.51 -4.96 21.05
C PHE A 82 -3.44 -3.96 21.48
N HIS A 83 -2.51 -3.67 20.58
CA HIS A 83 -1.31 -2.87 20.88
C HIS A 83 -1.60 -1.39 21.10
N ARG A 84 -2.77 -0.90 20.70
CA ARG A 84 -3.20 0.48 20.92
C ARG A 84 -4.69 0.53 21.22
N VAL A 85 -5.04 1.02 22.40
CA VAL A 85 -6.42 1.22 22.83
C VAL A 85 -6.54 2.64 23.36
N ILE A 86 -7.48 3.40 22.82
CA ILE A 86 -7.75 4.78 23.23
C ILE A 86 -9.23 4.84 23.63
N GLU A 87 -9.47 5.07 24.91
CA GLU A 87 -10.81 5.25 25.49
C GLU A 87 -11.59 6.31 24.72
N ASP A 88 -12.88 6.07 24.51
CA ASP A 88 -13.78 6.91 23.71
C ASP A 88 -13.28 7.20 22.29
N PHE A 89 -12.44 6.31 21.75
CA PHE A 89 -12.01 6.38 20.36
C PHE A 89 -12.04 5.02 19.68
N MET A 90 -11.08 4.13 19.96
CA MET A 90 -10.98 2.83 19.28
C MET A 90 -10.06 1.82 19.98
N ILE A 91 -10.24 0.55 19.63
CA ILE A 91 -9.30 -0.55 19.88
C ILE A 91 -8.62 -0.96 18.57
N GLN A 92 -7.29 -1.03 18.53
CA GLN A 92 -6.50 -1.36 17.34
C GLN A 92 -5.64 -2.61 17.57
N THR A 93 -5.61 -3.48 16.56
CA THR A 93 -4.91 -4.77 16.56
C THR A 93 -4.41 -5.11 15.14
N GLY A 94 -3.97 -6.36 14.92
CA GLY A 94 -3.53 -6.86 13.60
C GLY A 94 -2.05 -6.55 13.30
N ASP A 95 -1.27 -6.15 14.30
CA ASP A 95 0.17 -5.95 14.17
C ASP A 95 0.94 -7.18 14.69
N PRO A 96 1.68 -7.90 13.83
CA PRO A 96 2.49 -9.06 14.24
C PRO A 96 3.65 -8.72 15.18
N LEU A 97 4.14 -7.48 15.18
CA LEU A 97 5.20 -7.01 16.08
C LEU A 97 4.64 -6.43 17.39
N GLY A 98 3.38 -6.02 17.38
CA GLY A 98 2.71 -5.39 18.52
C GLY A 98 3.27 -4.01 18.91
N THR A 99 3.96 -3.32 17.99
CA THR A 99 4.60 -2.01 18.17
C THR A 99 3.84 -0.87 17.50
N GLY A 100 2.79 -1.19 16.74
CA GLY A 100 2.10 -0.32 15.79
C GLY A 100 2.72 -0.29 14.38
N SER A 101 3.83 -0.98 14.13
CA SER A 101 4.60 -0.84 12.88
C SER A 101 4.73 -2.11 12.04
N GLY A 102 4.34 -3.27 12.55
CA GLY A 102 4.38 -4.51 11.77
C GLY A 102 3.23 -4.59 10.76
N ASP A 103 3.45 -5.40 9.72
CA ASP A 103 2.56 -5.55 8.60
C ASP A 103 2.72 -6.91 7.91
N THR A 104 2.03 -7.13 6.79
CA THR A 104 2.07 -8.37 6.01
C THR A 104 3.24 -8.45 5.03
N GLY A 105 4.03 -7.39 4.88
CA GLY A 105 5.01 -7.21 3.81
C GLY A 105 4.46 -6.71 2.49
N TYR A 106 3.16 -6.45 2.40
CA TYR A 106 2.54 -5.80 1.23
C TYR A 106 1.60 -4.66 1.65
N LYS A 107 1.24 -3.83 0.68
CA LYS A 107 0.27 -2.74 0.82
C LYS A 107 -0.77 -2.81 -0.28
N PHE A 108 -1.99 -2.39 0.02
CA PHE A 108 -3.08 -2.28 -0.95
C PHE A 108 -3.89 -0.97 -0.78
N LYS A 109 -4.64 -0.64 -1.84
CA LYS A 109 -5.39 0.61 -1.97
C LYS A 109 -6.54 0.73 -0.95
N ASP A 110 -6.99 1.95 -0.71
CA ASP A 110 -8.23 2.19 0.03
C ASP A 110 -9.47 1.89 -0.82
N GLU A 111 -10.56 1.46 -0.18
CA GLU A 111 -11.89 1.28 -0.78
C GLU A 111 -12.87 2.25 -0.10
N ILE A 112 -12.74 3.55 -0.41
CA ILE A 112 -13.61 4.59 0.16
C ILE A 112 -15.00 4.51 -0.47
N THR A 113 -16.03 4.38 0.37
CA THR A 113 -17.43 4.23 -0.04
C THR A 113 -18.34 5.29 0.61
N ASP A 114 -19.65 5.08 0.51
CA ASP A 114 -20.69 5.87 1.20
C ASP A 114 -20.79 5.56 2.71
N LEU A 115 -20.10 4.54 3.22
CA LEU A 115 -20.04 4.22 4.64
C LEU A 115 -19.38 5.35 5.46
N LYS A 116 -19.82 5.52 6.71
CA LYS A 116 -19.42 6.60 7.61
C LYS A 116 -19.08 6.09 9.00
N PHE A 117 -18.22 6.82 9.69
CA PHE A 117 -17.94 6.62 11.11
C PHE A 117 -19.00 7.31 11.99
N ASP A 118 -20.27 6.93 11.81
CA ASP A 118 -21.45 7.57 12.41
C ASP A 118 -21.95 6.90 13.70
N LYS A 119 -21.23 5.87 14.17
CA LYS A 119 -21.54 5.12 15.39
C LYS A 119 -20.31 4.41 15.95
N GLY A 120 -20.43 3.92 17.18
CA GLY A 120 -19.50 2.93 17.74
C GLY A 120 -19.63 1.58 17.04
N GLY A 121 -18.55 0.79 17.07
CA GLY A 121 -18.50 -0.55 16.49
C GLY A 121 -18.20 -0.57 15.00
N VAL A 122 -17.68 0.51 14.41
CA VAL A 122 -17.25 0.51 13.01
C VAL A 122 -15.88 -0.15 12.90
N LEU A 123 -15.76 -1.14 12.01
CA LEU A 123 -14.52 -1.88 11.74
C LEU A 123 -13.84 -1.29 10.49
N ALA A 124 -12.59 -0.85 10.65
CA ALA A 124 -11.86 -0.19 9.57
C ALA A 124 -10.36 -0.51 9.56
N MET A 125 -9.72 -0.36 8.40
CA MET A 125 -8.28 -0.57 8.24
C MET A 125 -7.48 0.58 8.85
N ALA A 126 -6.45 0.25 9.63
CA ALA A 126 -5.42 1.22 9.98
C ALA A 126 -4.47 1.43 8.79
N ASN A 127 -4.08 2.68 8.53
CA ASN A 127 -3.16 3.04 7.45
C ASN A 127 -2.27 4.23 7.86
N ASN A 128 -1.18 4.43 7.12
CA ASN A 128 -0.23 5.53 7.27
C ASN A 128 -0.40 6.56 6.13
N GLY A 129 -1.63 6.72 5.64
CA GLY A 129 -1.97 7.51 4.46
C GLY A 129 -2.47 6.65 3.29
N PRO A 130 -2.89 7.31 2.18
CA PRO A 130 -3.58 6.63 1.10
C PRO A 130 -2.83 5.43 0.53
N GLY A 131 -3.53 4.31 0.38
CA GLY A 131 -3.03 3.08 -0.23
C GLY A 131 -1.96 2.33 0.58
N THR A 132 -1.98 2.47 1.90
CA THR A 132 -1.05 1.79 2.82
C THR A 132 -1.73 0.75 3.71
N ASN A 133 -2.91 0.25 3.32
CA ASN A 133 -3.59 -0.83 4.05
C ASN A 133 -2.78 -2.12 4.01
N SER A 134 -2.82 -2.90 5.11
CA SER A 134 -2.13 -4.19 5.25
C SER A 134 -2.91 -5.12 6.20
N SER A 135 -2.39 -5.49 7.38
CA SER A 135 -3.09 -6.34 8.35
C SER A 135 -3.80 -5.60 9.47
N GLN A 136 -3.30 -4.41 9.85
CA GLN A 136 -3.80 -3.72 11.04
C GLN A 136 -5.20 -3.15 10.81
N PHE A 137 -6.06 -3.32 11.81
CA PHE A 137 -7.43 -2.82 11.80
C PHE A 137 -7.82 -2.31 13.19
N PHE A 138 -8.89 -1.52 13.25
CA PHE A 138 -9.45 -1.00 14.49
C PHE A 138 -10.97 -1.08 14.51
N ILE A 139 -11.53 -1.08 15.72
CA ILE A 139 -12.96 -1.01 15.99
C ILE A 139 -13.22 0.24 16.83
N THR A 140 -14.17 1.09 16.41
CA THR A 140 -14.48 2.33 17.14
C THR A 140 -15.27 2.09 18.42
N HIS A 141 -15.02 2.89 19.46
CA HIS A 141 -15.87 2.95 20.65
C HIS A 141 -17.11 3.82 20.41
N VAL A 142 -16.94 4.92 19.67
CA VAL A 142 -17.94 5.98 19.45
C VAL A 142 -17.93 6.43 17.98
N GLU A 143 -18.75 7.41 17.62
CA GLU A 143 -18.68 8.08 16.31
C GLU A 143 -17.34 8.80 16.10
N THR A 144 -16.76 8.70 14.91
CA THR A 144 -15.44 9.28 14.60
C THR A 144 -15.40 9.91 13.21
N PRO A 145 -16.27 10.89 12.89
CA PRO A 145 -16.46 11.42 11.52
C PRO A 145 -15.21 12.05 10.91
N TRP A 146 -14.22 12.47 11.71
CA TRP A 146 -12.95 12.99 11.20
C TRP A 146 -12.09 11.94 10.48
N LEU A 147 -12.46 10.66 10.55
CA LEU A 147 -11.85 9.55 9.83
C LEU A 147 -12.52 9.27 8.47
N ASP A 148 -13.67 9.89 8.18
CA ASP A 148 -14.39 9.68 6.92
C ASP A 148 -13.50 10.01 5.72
N GLY A 149 -13.50 9.11 4.73
CA GLY A 149 -12.71 9.24 3.51
C GLY A 149 -11.20 8.99 3.69
N LYS A 150 -10.75 8.63 4.90
CA LYS A 150 -9.32 8.35 5.20
C LYS A 150 -9.02 6.88 5.43
N HIS A 151 -10.00 6.11 5.91
CA HIS A 151 -9.86 4.70 6.23
C HIS A 151 -10.95 3.87 5.54
N THR A 152 -10.58 2.69 5.05
CA THR A 152 -11.55 1.74 4.50
C THR A 152 -12.37 1.14 5.63
N ILE A 153 -13.68 1.47 5.69
CA ILE A 153 -14.65 0.75 6.51
C ILE A 153 -14.99 -0.55 5.78
N PHE A 154 -14.84 -1.68 6.47
CA PHE A 154 -15.06 -3.01 5.87
C PHE A 154 -15.97 -3.91 6.72
N GLY A 155 -16.55 -3.38 7.79
CA GLY A 155 -17.52 -4.11 8.59
C GLY A 155 -18.02 -3.30 9.77
N HIS A 156 -18.84 -3.96 10.59
CA HIS A 156 -19.34 -3.39 11.83
C HIS A 156 -19.66 -4.49 12.85
N VAL A 157 -19.54 -4.16 14.13
CA VAL A 157 -19.90 -5.04 15.24
C VAL A 157 -21.40 -5.32 15.21
N VAL A 158 -21.77 -6.60 15.25
CA VAL A 158 -23.17 -7.01 15.42
C VAL A 158 -23.54 -7.03 16.91
N GLU A 159 -24.85 -7.01 17.17
CA GLU A 159 -25.47 -6.88 18.48
C GLU A 159 -24.70 -7.58 19.63
N LYS A 160 -24.60 -6.88 20.78
CA LYS A 160 -23.90 -7.31 22.02
C LYS A 160 -22.37 -7.43 21.97
N GLY A 161 -21.73 -7.27 20.81
CA GLY A 161 -20.26 -7.23 20.73
C GLY A 161 -19.62 -5.98 21.33
N MET A 162 -20.35 -4.86 21.39
CA MET A 162 -19.83 -3.59 21.91
C MET A 162 -19.46 -3.64 23.39
N GLU A 163 -20.11 -4.48 24.20
CA GLU A 163 -19.73 -4.65 25.60
C GLU A 163 -18.33 -5.24 25.76
N VAL A 164 -17.92 -6.11 24.83
CA VAL A 164 -16.58 -6.69 24.81
C VAL A 164 -15.58 -5.68 24.26
N VAL A 165 -15.92 -4.99 23.16
CA VAL A 165 -15.11 -3.89 22.60
C VAL A 165 -14.76 -2.88 23.70
N ASN A 166 -15.74 -2.45 24.49
CA ASN A 166 -15.55 -1.49 25.58
C ASN A 166 -14.79 -2.04 26.79
N LYS A 167 -14.61 -3.36 26.92
CA LYS A 167 -13.81 -4.00 27.98
C LYS A 167 -12.36 -4.24 27.60
N VAL A 168 -12.06 -4.28 26.30
CA VAL A 168 -10.69 -4.47 25.81
C VAL A 168 -9.82 -3.29 26.25
N LYS A 169 -8.64 -3.62 26.76
CA LYS A 169 -7.61 -2.68 27.18
C LYS A 169 -6.33 -2.92 26.37
N GLN A 170 -5.42 -1.97 26.43
CA GLN A 170 -4.12 -2.13 25.78
C GLN A 170 -3.42 -3.39 26.30
N ASP A 171 -2.76 -4.11 25.38
CA ASP A 171 -2.06 -5.39 25.59
C ASP A 171 -2.96 -6.60 25.92
N ASP A 172 -4.29 -6.45 25.89
CA ASP A 172 -5.19 -7.61 25.83
C ASP A 172 -4.99 -8.41 24.53
N GLN A 173 -5.44 -9.67 24.54
CA GLN A 173 -5.14 -10.62 23.48
C GLN A 173 -6.35 -10.90 22.60
N LEU A 174 -6.10 -10.87 21.29
CA LEU A 174 -6.88 -11.55 20.28
C LEU A 174 -6.42 -13.01 20.26
N ILE A 175 -7.32 -13.92 20.61
CA ILE A 175 -7.03 -15.36 20.71
C ILE A 175 -7.10 -15.99 19.31
N SER A 176 -8.24 -15.83 18.63
CA SER A 176 -8.44 -16.35 17.27
C SER A 176 -9.46 -15.51 16.48
N ILE A 177 -9.48 -15.65 15.15
CA ILE A 177 -10.57 -15.16 14.30
C ILE A 177 -11.18 -16.30 13.49
N LYS A 178 -12.49 -16.51 13.65
CA LYS A 178 -13.26 -17.51 12.88
C LYS A 178 -14.19 -16.83 11.88
N ILE A 179 -14.07 -17.19 10.60
CA ILE A 179 -14.95 -16.67 9.55
C ILE A 179 -16.24 -17.49 9.46
N ILE A 180 -17.38 -16.80 9.53
CA ILE A 180 -18.72 -17.40 9.47
C ILE A 180 -19.37 -16.95 8.16
N ARG A 181 -19.80 -17.92 7.34
CA ARG A 181 -20.44 -17.69 6.04
C ARG A 181 -21.89 -18.13 6.09
N ASN A 182 -22.81 -17.20 6.24
CA ASN A 182 -24.24 -17.49 6.22
C ASN A 182 -24.92 -17.04 4.92
N GLY A 183 -25.82 -17.86 4.39
CA GLY A 183 -26.45 -17.63 3.10
C GLY A 183 -25.57 -17.97 1.89
N GLU A 184 -26.22 -18.12 0.73
CA GLU A 184 -25.57 -18.53 -0.52
C GLU A 184 -24.54 -17.52 -1.04
N ALA A 185 -24.82 -16.22 -0.89
CA ALA A 185 -23.94 -15.17 -1.40
C ALA A 185 -22.62 -15.10 -0.63
N ALA A 186 -22.64 -15.25 0.69
CA ALA A 186 -21.41 -15.25 1.51
C ALA A 186 -20.59 -16.52 1.28
N LYS A 187 -21.24 -17.68 1.09
CA LYS A 187 -20.57 -18.95 0.76
C LYS A 187 -19.85 -18.91 -0.60
N LYS A 188 -20.38 -18.13 -1.55
CA LYS A 188 -19.78 -17.96 -2.89
C LYS A 188 -18.69 -16.89 -2.95
N PHE A 189 -18.48 -16.11 -1.89
CA PHE A 189 -17.42 -15.11 -1.86
C PHE A 189 -16.06 -15.79 -1.72
N ASP A 190 -15.32 -15.83 -2.82
CA ASP A 190 -13.98 -16.40 -2.90
C ASP A 190 -12.91 -15.33 -2.57
N ALA A 191 -12.60 -15.21 -1.29
CA ALA A 191 -11.62 -14.26 -0.78
C ALA A 191 -10.22 -14.48 -1.38
N VAL A 192 -9.80 -15.74 -1.59
CA VAL A 192 -8.49 -16.05 -2.18
C VAL A 192 -8.42 -15.52 -3.59
N LYS A 193 -9.43 -15.85 -4.42
CA LYS A 193 -9.50 -15.37 -5.81
C LYS A 193 -9.57 -13.86 -5.89
N VAL A 194 -10.43 -13.20 -5.10
CA VAL A 194 -10.58 -11.73 -5.13
C VAL A 194 -9.24 -11.04 -4.84
N PHE A 195 -8.52 -11.52 -3.82
CA PHE A 195 -7.25 -10.91 -3.44
C PHE A 195 -6.12 -11.23 -4.43
N HIS A 196 -6.10 -12.44 -4.96
CA HIS A 196 -5.17 -12.85 -6.01
C HIS A 196 -5.37 -12.03 -7.30
N ASP A 197 -6.63 -11.87 -7.75
CA ASP A 197 -6.97 -11.08 -8.93
C ASP A 197 -6.54 -9.62 -8.76
N TYR A 198 -6.73 -9.04 -7.57
CA TYR A 198 -6.30 -7.68 -7.26
C TYR A 198 -4.80 -7.48 -7.52
N PHE A 199 -3.95 -8.35 -6.97
CA PHE A 199 -2.51 -8.27 -7.20
C PHE A 199 -2.11 -8.65 -8.61
N SER A 200 -2.84 -9.57 -9.25
CA SER A 200 -2.62 -9.93 -10.65
C SER A 200 -2.85 -8.74 -11.58
N GLU A 201 -3.92 -7.97 -11.38
CA GLU A 201 -4.20 -6.77 -12.16
C GLU A 201 -3.15 -5.66 -11.90
N ILE A 202 -2.70 -5.49 -10.64
CA ILE A 202 -1.58 -4.58 -10.34
C ILE A 202 -0.30 -5.01 -11.07
N ALA A 203 0.02 -6.31 -11.05
CA ALA A 203 1.19 -6.83 -11.74
C ALA A 203 1.07 -6.63 -13.26
N LYS A 204 -0.13 -6.81 -13.82
CA LYS A 204 -0.43 -6.56 -15.23
C LYS A 204 -0.23 -5.10 -15.61
N GLU A 205 -0.77 -4.18 -14.83
CA GLU A 205 -0.59 -2.73 -15.03
C GLU A 205 0.89 -2.33 -14.93
N LYS A 206 1.63 -2.87 -13.96
CA LYS A 206 3.08 -2.65 -13.87
C LYS A 206 3.82 -3.22 -15.09
N SER A 207 3.45 -4.40 -15.55
CA SER A 207 4.09 -5.08 -16.68
C SER A 207 3.88 -4.37 -18.02
N LYS A 208 2.80 -3.57 -18.15
CA LYS A 208 2.50 -2.77 -19.34
C LYS A 208 3.65 -1.85 -19.73
N TYR A 209 4.42 -1.38 -18.75
CA TYR A 209 5.54 -0.46 -18.96
C TYR A 209 6.91 -1.16 -18.93
N ALA A 210 6.97 -2.48 -18.73
CA ALA A 210 8.23 -3.22 -18.65
C ALA A 210 9.04 -3.14 -19.96
N GLY A 211 8.37 -3.03 -21.12
CA GLY A 211 9.03 -2.82 -22.41
C GLY A 211 9.84 -1.53 -22.45
N VAL A 212 9.19 -0.40 -22.14
CA VAL A 212 9.86 0.92 -22.16
C VAL A 212 10.92 1.04 -21.06
N GLN A 213 10.70 0.43 -19.89
CA GLN A 213 11.71 0.36 -18.83
C GLN A 213 12.96 -0.41 -19.29
N LYS A 214 12.78 -1.57 -19.92
CA LYS A 214 13.87 -2.38 -20.46
C LYS A 214 14.64 -1.63 -21.56
N GLU A 215 13.94 -0.88 -22.41
CA GLU A 215 14.57 -0.01 -23.41
C GLU A 215 15.41 1.09 -22.75
N LYS A 216 14.92 1.72 -21.67
CA LYS A 216 15.71 2.69 -20.89
C LYS A 216 16.95 2.07 -20.27
N VAL A 217 16.83 0.90 -19.64
CA VAL A 217 17.99 0.20 -19.07
C VAL A 217 19.03 -0.11 -20.15
N ALA A 218 18.60 -0.60 -21.31
CA ALA A 218 19.50 -0.86 -22.44
C ALA A 218 20.15 0.43 -22.97
N TYR A 219 19.38 1.51 -23.07
CA TYR A 219 19.87 2.83 -23.45
C TYR A 219 20.95 3.31 -22.47
N TYR A 220 20.68 3.29 -21.16
CA TYR A 220 21.64 3.69 -20.12
C TYR A 220 22.91 2.84 -20.11
N ALA A 221 22.78 1.52 -20.26
CA ALA A 221 23.92 0.62 -20.39
C ALA A 221 24.81 1.00 -21.59
N SER A 222 24.20 1.39 -22.73
CA SER A 222 24.94 1.80 -23.93
C SER A 222 25.75 3.11 -23.74
N LEU A 223 25.38 3.94 -22.77
CA LEU A 223 26.04 5.21 -22.47
C LEU A 223 27.23 5.05 -21.51
N LYS A 224 27.25 4.01 -20.67
CA LYS A 224 28.21 3.86 -19.56
C LYS A 224 29.68 3.93 -19.96
N SER A 225 30.05 3.49 -21.16
CA SER A 225 31.45 3.57 -21.64
C SER A 225 31.88 4.97 -22.11
N LYS A 226 30.93 5.91 -22.22
CA LYS A 226 31.15 7.26 -22.78
C LYS A 226 30.97 8.37 -21.76
N VAL A 227 30.62 8.02 -20.51
CA VAL A 227 30.37 9.00 -19.45
C VAL A 227 31.67 9.69 -19.02
N THR A 228 31.54 10.94 -18.62
CA THR A 228 32.57 11.67 -17.89
C THR A 228 32.27 11.56 -16.40
N LYS A 229 33.26 11.15 -15.60
CA LYS A 229 33.15 11.05 -14.16
C LYS A 229 33.81 12.23 -13.47
N THR A 230 33.10 12.88 -12.55
CA THR A 230 33.61 14.00 -11.76
C THR A 230 34.28 13.50 -10.48
N ALA A 231 34.92 14.41 -9.73
CA ALA A 231 35.60 14.09 -8.48
C ALA A 231 34.65 13.64 -7.36
N THR A 232 33.38 14.06 -7.39
CA THR A 232 32.37 13.67 -6.39
C THR A 232 31.77 12.29 -6.65
N GLY A 233 32.04 11.73 -7.82
CA GLY A 233 31.51 10.46 -8.28
C GLY A 233 30.28 10.57 -9.19
N LEU A 234 29.80 11.78 -9.50
CA LEU A 234 28.79 12.00 -10.54
C LEU A 234 29.35 11.50 -11.89
N GLU A 235 28.53 10.75 -12.63
CA GLU A 235 28.81 10.42 -14.03
C GLU A 235 27.79 11.12 -14.92
N TYR A 236 28.23 11.75 -16.01
CA TYR A 236 27.33 12.42 -16.93
C TYR A 236 27.77 12.26 -18.39
N ILE A 237 26.83 12.45 -19.30
CA ILE A 237 27.09 12.52 -20.73
C ILE A 237 26.15 13.52 -21.39
N ILE A 238 26.70 14.40 -22.23
CA ILE A 238 25.91 15.26 -23.12
C ILE A 238 25.52 14.42 -24.34
N THR A 239 24.23 14.11 -24.46
CA THR A 239 23.69 13.26 -25.51
C THR A 239 23.32 14.06 -26.76
N GLU A 240 23.02 15.35 -26.60
CA GLU A 240 22.81 16.29 -27.68
C GLU A 240 23.44 17.64 -27.30
N LYS A 241 24.33 18.16 -28.14
CA LYS A 241 25.00 19.43 -27.89
C LYS A 241 24.14 20.58 -28.41
N GLY A 242 23.79 21.51 -27.53
CA GLY A 242 23.11 22.75 -27.86
C GLY A 242 24.03 23.77 -28.54
N THR A 243 23.42 24.78 -29.15
CA THR A 243 24.12 25.91 -29.77
C THR A 243 24.28 27.10 -28.84
N GLY A 244 23.66 27.05 -27.66
CA GLY A 244 23.68 28.13 -26.68
C GLY A 244 24.97 28.17 -25.87
N LYS A 245 25.23 29.31 -25.25
CA LYS A 245 26.38 29.50 -24.35
C LYS A 245 26.10 28.87 -22.99
N LYS A 246 27.17 28.63 -22.23
CA LYS A 246 27.06 28.27 -20.83
C LYS A 246 26.40 29.41 -20.04
N PRO A 247 25.38 29.14 -19.21
CA PRO A 247 24.75 30.18 -18.40
C PRO A 247 25.78 30.82 -17.45
N ALA A 248 25.74 32.15 -17.33
CA ALA A 248 26.49 32.85 -16.30
C ALA A 248 25.87 32.59 -14.91
N THR A 249 26.69 32.68 -13.87
CA THR A 249 26.20 32.61 -12.48
C THR A 249 25.15 33.69 -12.24
N GLY A 250 24.06 33.33 -11.57
CA GLY A 250 22.92 34.20 -11.30
C GLY A 250 21.85 34.22 -12.38
N THR A 251 22.13 33.68 -13.58
CA THR A 251 21.14 33.60 -14.67
C THR A 251 20.00 32.65 -14.33
N GLN A 252 18.77 33.08 -14.60
CA GLN A 252 17.59 32.21 -14.54
C GLN A 252 17.64 31.20 -15.68
N ILE A 253 17.52 29.92 -15.34
CA ILE A 253 17.51 28.79 -16.27
C ILE A 253 16.24 27.97 -16.07
N TYR A 254 15.89 27.16 -17.07
CA TYR A 254 14.75 26.26 -17.04
C TYR A 254 15.20 24.86 -17.41
N ILE A 255 14.71 23.84 -16.69
CA ILE A 255 15.19 22.47 -16.86
C ILE A 255 14.00 21.56 -17.12
N HIS A 256 13.95 20.98 -18.32
CA HIS A 256 13.14 19.78 -18.53
C HIS A 256 13.90 18.59 -18.00
N TYR A 257 13.21 17.71 -17.27
CA TYR A 257 13.76 16.50 -16.70
C TYR A 257 12.81 15.30 -16.77
N ALA A 258 13.40 14.11 -16.78
CA ALA A 258 12.77 12.85 -16.43
C ALA A 258 13.74 12.05 -15.53
N GLY A 259 13.26 11.61 -14.37
CA GLY A 259 14.02 10.92 -13.35
C GLY A 259 13.65 9.44 -13.24
N PHE A 260 14.66 8.58 -13.26
CA PHE A 260 14.53 7.13 -13.31
C PHE A 260 15.36 6.43 -12.23
N LEU A 261 14.88 5.27 -11.77
CA LEU A 261 15.69 4.29 -11.06
C LEU A 261 16.55 3.50 -12.06
N GLU A 262 17.57 2.79 -11.56
CA GLU A 262 18.47 1.97 -12.40
C GLU A 262 17.76 0.81 -13.11
N ASP A 263 16.59 0.38 -12.62
CA ASP A 263 15.74 -0.62 -13.26
C ASP A 263 14.86 -0.05 -14.41
N GLY A 264 14.99 1.25 -14.70
CA GLY A 264 14.23 1.96 -15.73
C GLY A 264 12.88 2.50 -15.25
N THR A 265 12.50 2.30 -14.00
CA THR A 265 11.26 2.86 -13.43
C THR A 265 11.32 4.38 -13.38
N LEU A 266 10.36 5.05 -14.01
CA LEU A 266 10.17 6.51 -13.91
C LEU A 266 9.61 6.87 -12.53
N PHE A 267 10.30 7.73 -11.78
CA PHE A 267 9.79 8.24 -10.49
C PHE A 267 9.16 9.63 -10.63
N ASP A 268 9.64 10.50 -11.51
CA ASP A 268 9.04 11.81 -11.78
C ASP A 268 9.51 12.40 -13.12
N THR A 269 8.74 13.30 -13.70
CA THR A 269 9.11 14.04 -14.91
C THR A 269 8.34 15.35 -15.04
N SER A 270 8.99 16.32 -15.67
CA SER A 270 8.36 17.55 -16.18
C SER A 270 7.70 17.40 -17.56
N ILE A 271 7.77 16.23 -18.21
CA ILE A 271 7.39 16.03 -19.61
C ILE A 271 6.17 15.10 -19.68
N ALA A 272 5.04 15.61 -20.20
CA ALA A 272 3.78 14.89 -20.26
C ALA A 272 3.87 13.57 -21.05
N ASP A 273 4.51 13.59 -22.21
CA ASP A 273 4.65 12.40 -23.08
C ASP A 273 5.47 11.29 -22.40
N VAL A 274 6.52 11.67 -21.66
CA VAL A 274 7.29 10.73 -20.84
C VAL A 274 6.41 10.18 -19.71
N ALA A 275 5.62 11.01 -19.04
CA ALA A 275 4.70 10.54 -18.02
C ALA A 275 3.67 9.55 -18.60
N GLN A 276 3.13 9.80 -19.79
CA GLN A 276 2.19 8.89 -20.46
C GLN A 276 2.86 7.57 -20.84
N ALA A 277 4.05 7.62 -21.43
CA ALA A 277 4.79 6.44 -21.86
C ALA A 277 5.10 5.47 -20.70
N PHE A 278 5.22 5.98 -19.47
CA PHE A 278 5.53 5.20 -18.27
C PHE A 278 4.35 5.04 -17.31
N GLY A 279 3.13 5.44 -17.72
CA GLY A 279 1.93 5.28 -16.88
C GLY A 279 1.90 6.16 -15.63
N LYS A 280 2.64 7.27 -15.64
CA LYS A 280 2.75 8.26 -14.56
C LYS A 280 2.04 9.58 -14.91
N PHE A 281 1.26 9.60 -15.98
CA PHE A 281 0.49 10.78 -16.36
C PHE A 281 -0.65 11.02 -15.37
N ASP A 282 -0.69 12.21 -14.81
CA ASP A 282 -1.72 12.70 -13.91
C ASP A 282 -2.53 13.79 -14.64
N PRO A 283 -3.81 13.52 -14.98
CA PRO A 283 -4.67 14.50 -15.63
C PRO A 283 -4.86 15.80 -14.83
N ALA A 284 -4.94 15.72 -13.50
CA ALA A 284 -5.09 16.90 -12.65
C ALA A 284 -3.82 17.75 -12.64
N ARG A 285 -2.64 17.11 -12.62
CA ARG A 285 -1.36 17.81 -12.81
C ARG A 285 -1.29 18.49 -14.17
N ALA A 286 -1.77 17.83 -15.23
CA ALA A 286 -1.79 18.40 -16.57
C ALA A 286 -2.72 19.63 -16.66
N GLU A 287 -3.92 19.54 -16.09
CA GLU A 287 -4.87 20.66 -16.01
C GLU A 287 -4.27 21.84 -15.23
N ALA A 288 -3.55 21.56 -14.14
CA ALA A 288 -2.80 22.55 -13.36
C ALA A 288 -1.50 23.03 -14.04
N LYS A 289 -1.21 22.64 -15.29
CA LYS A 289 0.01 22.97 -16.05
C LYS A 289 1.31 22.55 -15.33
N GLY A 290 1.29 21.42 -14.64
CA GLY A 290 2.41 20.90 -13.86
C GLY A 290 3.48 20.13 -14.65
N TYR A 291 3.31 19.94 -15.96
CA TYR A 291 4.32 19.36 -16.86
C TYR A 291 5.04 20.46 -17.63
N GLN A 292 5.88 21.22 -16.91
CA GLN A 292 6.64 22.38 -17.42
C GLN A 292 8.08 22.31 -16.87
N PRO A 293 9.08 22.89 -17.56
CA PRO A 293 10.44 22.87 -17.06
C PRO A 293 10.55 23.65 -15.76
N ILE A 294 11.39 23.17 -14.84
CA ILE A 294 11.54 23.78 -13.52
C ILE A 294 12.49 24.98 -13.59
N PRO A 295 12.12 26.13 -13.00
CA PRO A 295 13.02 27.28 -12.92
C PRO A 295 14.13 27.02 -11.89
N PHE A 296 15.37 27.37 -12.22
CA PHE A 296 16.50 27.38 -11.29
C PHE A 296 17.46 28.54 -11.58
N GLN A 297 18.33 28.87 -10.63
CA GLN A 297 19.34 29.93 -10.83
C GLN A 297 20.71 29.31 -11.00
N ALA A 298 21.39 29.59 -12.11
CA ALA A 298 22.71 29.05 -12.40
C ALA A 298 23.73 29.43 -11.30
N GLY A 299 24.49 28.43 -10.81
CA GLY A 299 25.47 28.59 -9.74
C GLY A 299 24.91 28.55 -8.31
N ARG A 300 23.58 28.42 -8.15
CA ARG A 300 22.95 28.17 -6.85
C ARG A 300 23.28 26.76 -6.36
N LYS A 301 23.56 26.59 -5.06
CA LYS A 301 24.04 25.34 -4.45
C LYS A 301 23.02 24.62 -3.57
N ASP A 302 21.83 25.18 -3.40
CA ASP A 302 20.73 24.67 -2.60
C ASP A 302 19.44 24.56 -3.44
N GLY A 303 18.41 23.91 -2.89
CA GLY A 303 17.08 23.79 -3.51
C GLY A 303 16.89 22.57 -4.42
N MET A 304 17.97 21.89 -4.81
CA MET A 304 17.94 20.60 -5.54
C MET A 304 19.01 19.67 -4.96
N ILE A 305 18.94 18.37 -5.27
CA ILE A 305 19.94 17.41 -4.80
C ILE A 305 21.34 17.75 -5.36
N PRO A 306 22.44 17.50 -4.61
CA PRO A 306 23.79 17.91 -4.99
C PRO A 306 24.22 17.45 -6.39
N GLY A 307 23.97 16.19 -6.74
CA GLY A 307 24.38 15.64 -8.03
C GLY A 307 23.62 16.23 -9.22
N PHE A 308 22.38 16.68 -9.01
CA PHE A 308 21.60 17.33 -10.06
C PHE A 308 22.12 18.75 -10.33
N ILE A 309 22.42 19.51 -9.27
CA ILE A 309 23.06 20.83 -9.36
C ILE A 309 24.42 20.71 -10.07
N GLU A 310 25.26 19.77 -9.63
CA GLU A 310 26.58 19.54 -10.23
C GLU A 310 26.47 19.16 -11.72
N GLY A 311 25.46 18.36 -12.10
CA GLY A 311 25.21 18.00 -13.49
C GLY A 311 24.77 19.18 -14.36
N ILE A 312 23.87 20.05 -13.88
CA ILE A 312 23.47 21.28 -14.58
C ILE A 312 24.69 22.18 -14.85
N GLU A 313 25.62 22.26 -13.90
CA GLU A 313 26.83 23.08 -14.04
C GLU A 313 27.76 22.60 -15.16
N GLN A 314 27.56 21.40 -15.71
CA GLN A 314 28.30 20.90 -16.87
C GLN A 314 27.68 21.32 -18.21
N LEU A 315 26.49 21.91 -18.22
CA LEU A 315 25.71 22.13 -19.44
C LEU A 315 25.73 23.57 -19.95
N SER A 316 25.44 23.69 -21.24
CA SER A 316 25.15 24.94 -21.96
C SER A 316 23.69 24.95 -22.42
N PHE A 317 23.14 26.13 -22.72
CA PHE A 317 21.76 26.20 -23.21
C PHE A 317 21.55 25.36 -24.47
N GLY A 318 20.46 24.59 -24.47
CA GLY A 318 20.11 23.63 -25.51
C GLY A 318 20.72 22.25 -25.35
N ASP A 319 21.68 22.05 -24.44
CA ASP A 319 22.24 20.72 -24.19
C ASP A 319 21.16 19.78 -23.63
N LYS A 320 21.18 18.54 -24.13
CA LYS A 320 20.54 17.40 -23.46
C LYS A 320 21.60 16.50 -22.86
N ALA A 321 21.34 16.00 -21.67
CA ALA A 321 22.29 15.17 -20.95
C ALA A 321 21.61 14.07 -20.15
N VAL A 322 22.39 13.03 -19.86
CA VAL A 322 22.04 12.00 -18.89
C VAL A 322 23.01 12.10 -17.72
N LEU A 323 22.46 12.19 -16.50
CA LEU A 323 23.18 12.22 -15.24
C LEU A 323 22.96 10.89 -14.52
N PHE A 324 24.02 10.20 -14.13
CA PHE A 324 23.98 9.04 -13.25
C PHE A 324 24.46 9.49 -11.87
N ILE A 325 23.52 9.61 -10.94
CA ILE A 325 23.74 10.23 -9.63
C ILE A 325 23.83 9.11 -8.58
N PRO A 326 25.00 8.89 -7.96
CA PRO A 326 25.13 7.94 -6.88
C PRO A 326 24.33 8.41 -5.65
N SER A 327 23.88 7.46 -4.83
CA SER A 327 22.94 7.73 -3.74
C SER A 327 23.38 8.83 -2.76
N HIS A 328 24.68 8.98 -2.48
CA HIS A 328 25.22 10.03 -1.60
C HIS A 328 25.15 11.44 -2.18
N LEU A 329 24.99 11.58 -3.50
CA LEU A 329 24.70 12.86 -4.19
C LEU A 329 23.21 13.05 -4.49
N ALA A 330 22.38 12.06 -4.11
CA ALA A 330 20.94 12.04 -4.27
C ALA A 330 20.23 12.08 -2.90
N TYR A 331 19.43 11.06 -2.59
CA TYR A 331 18.59 10.99 -1.38
C TYR A 331 19.17 10.14 -0.25
N GLY A 332 20.37 9.57 -0.43
CA GLY A 332 21.12 8.85 0.58
C GLY A 332 20.34 7.70 1.25
N GLN A 333 20.64 7.44 2.51
CA GLN A 333 20.02 6.37 3.31
C GLN A 333 18.53 6.57 3.57
N THR A 334 18.00 7.79 3.39
CA THR A 334 16.59 8.08 3.66
C THR A 334 15.71 7.76 2.47
N GLY A 335 16.20 7.94 1.24
CA GLY A 335 15.36 7.87 0.03
C GLY A 335 14.37 9.05 -0.04
N ALA A 336 13.33 8.92 -0.87
CA ALA A 336 12.28 9.93 -1.01
C ALA A 336 10.89 9.29 -1.05
N GLY A 337 10.20 9.34 0.10
CA GLY A 337 8.84 8.79 0.25
C GLY A 337 8.72 7.36 -0.26
N ASN A 338 7.68 7.09 -1.05
CA ASN A 338 7.44 5.79 -1.68
C ASN A 338 7.94 5.70 -3.13
N VAL A 339 8.69 6.70 -3.61
CA VAL A 339 9.11 6.81 -5.02
C VAL A 339 10.58 6.49 -5.24
N ILE A 340 11.46 6.80 -4.27
CA ILE A 340 12.90 6.51 -4.35
C ILE A 340 13.32 5.73 -3.11
N PRO A 341 13.76 4.47 -3.24
CA PRO A 341 14.21 3.67 -2.11
C PRO A 341 15.45 4.25 -1.41
N PRO A 342 15.64 3.94 -0.11
CA PRO A 342 16.91 4.14 0.59
C PRO A 342 18.12 3.65 -0.20
N ASN A 343 19.18 4.46 -0.24
CA ASN A 343 20.46 4.19 -0.90
C ASN A 343 20.37 3.94 -2.41
N ALA A 344 19.24 4.27 -3.06
CA ALA A 344 19.12 4.14 -4.50
C ALA A 344 20.01 5.15 -5.24
N ASN A 345 20.73 4.66 -6.26
CA ASN A 345 21.24 5.53 -7.31
C ASN A 345 20.08 5.93 -8.23
N ILE A 346 20.19 7.09 -8.85
CA ILE A 346 19.15 7.61 -9.74
C ILE A 346 19.76 8.16 -11.02
N ILE A 347 18.96 8.17 -12.07
CA ILE A 347 19.34 8.63 -13.39
C ILE A 347 18.41 9.77 -13.78
N PHE A 348 18.96 10.88 -14.26
CA PHE A 348 18.16 11.98 -14.81
C PHE A 348 18.52 12.20 -16.28
N GLU A 349 17.49 12.22 -17.12
CA GLU A 349 17.57 12.81 -18.45
C GLU A 349 17.14 14.27 -18.33
N ILE A 350 17.97 15.21 -18.77
CA ILE A 350 17.71 16.64 -18.64
C ILE A 350 17.95 17.40 -19.94
N GLN A 351 17.23 18.51 -20.11
CA GLN A 351 17.46 19.51 -21.13
C GLN A 351 17.51 20.89 -20.50
N LEU A 352 18.57 21.64 -20.78
CA LEU A 352 18.76 22.99 -20.26
C LEU A 352 18.23 24.05 -21.23
N LEU A 353 17.33 24.91 -20.76
CA LEU A 353 16.61 25.89 -21.56
C LEU A 353 16.81 27.31 -21.03
N GLU A 354 16.79 28.28 -21.95
CA GLU A 354 16.85 29.71 -21.63
C GLU A 354 15.47 30.28 -21.24
N LYS A 355 14.40 29.62 -21.70
CA LYS A 355 13.00 30.02 -21.48
C LYS A 355 12.16 28.78 -21.14
N PRO A 356 11.01 28.94 -20.46
CA PRO A 356 10.11 27.84 -20.15
C PRO A 356 9.57 27.14 -21.39
#